data_AF-S7YD60-F1
#
_entry.id   AF-S7YD60-F1
#
_cell.length_a   1.000
_cell.length_b   1.000
_cell.length_c   1.000
_cell.angle_alpha   90.00
_cell.angle_beta   90.00
_cell.angle_gamma   90.00
#
_symmetry.space_group_name_H-M   'P 1'
#
loop_
_entity.id
_entity.type
_entity.pdbx_description
1 polymer ?
#
loop_
_entity_poly.entity_id
_entity_poly.type
_entity_poly.pdbx_seq_one_letter_code
_entity_poly.pdbx_strand_id
1 'polypeptide(L)'
;MKVVFIVIGFIFIIFFMLNRCSHQELPANTQDANNPIAQRQDILDQIVLLQPLKQYASKDYESIQQTANGVVNVNEIEASVSSTLWWKLREIIEKKADDEGQRLWANAYLQQLYDAKRKGDCFPISFPLYSKTSPQQRRALLSQNTQQQSSEALTYILTHNGKRSVVDRMQAPEAWSQVADKLRQDYGAEADLINSGETAEDKNKQCEVVVRTFEYILSLPQEQQGPVIRWFLDKHISVGIF
;
A
#
# COMPACT_ATOMS: atom_id res chain seq x y z
N MET A 1 -26.43 -44.72 -60.02
CA MET A 1 -25.42 -44.82 -58.94
C MET A 1 -24.31 -43.77 -59.00
N LYS A 2 -23.86 -43.24 -60.15
CA LYS A 2 -22.80 -42.20 -60.18
C LYS A 2 -23.19 -40.81 -59.62
N VAL A 3 -24.47 -40.42 -59.70
CA VAL A 3 -24.93 -39.07 -59.28
C VAL A 3 -25.03 -38.93 -57.75
N VAL A 4 -25.34 -40.00 -57.03
CA VAL A 4 -25.49 -39.98 -55.55
C VAL A 4 -24.14 -39.78 -54.85
N PHE A 5 -23.05 -40.35 -55.38
CA PHE A 5 -21.70 -40.16 -54.82
C PHE A 5 -21.15 -38.74 -55.04
N ILE A 6 -21.56 -38.04 -56.10
CA ILE A 6 -21.13 -36.66 -56.36
C ILE A 6 -21.79 -35.69 -55.38
N VAL A 7 -23.08 -35.90 -55.06
CA VAL A 7 -23.82 -35.05 -54.10
C VAL A 7 -23.29 -35.22 -52.68
N ILE A 8 -22.98 -36.45 -52.26
CA ILE A 8 -22.39 -36.71 -50.93
C ILE A 8 -20.98 -36.10 -50.83
N GLY A 9 -20.17 -36.19 -51.90
CA GLY A 9 -18.85 -35.55 -51.94
C GLY A 9 -18.92 -34.02 -51.83
N PHE A 10 -19.90 -33.38 -52.48
CA PHE A 10 -20.09 -31.93 -52.39
C PHE A 10 -20.55 -31.48 -51.00
N ILE A 11 -21.43 -32.24 -50.35
CA ILE A 11 -21.88 -31.95 -48.97
C ILE A 11 -20.70 -32.07 -47.99
N PHE A 12 -19.84 -33.08 -48.13
CA PHE A 12 -18.64 -33.21 -47.30
C PHE A 12 -17.64 -32.08 -47.52
N ILE A 13 -17.43 -31.60 -48.74
CA ILE A 13 -16.54 -30.45 -49.03
C ILE A 13 -17.11 -29.16 -48.44
N ILE A 14 -18.43 -28.94 -48.51
CA ILE A 14 -19.09 -27.78 -47.92
C ILE A 14 -19.01 -27.85 -46.39
N PHE A 15 -19.26 -29.01 -45.76
CA PHE A 15 -19.08 -29.19 -44.32
C PHE A 15 -17.62 -29.00 -43.89
N PHE A 16 -16.66 -29.50 -44.67
CA PHE A 16 -15.23 -29.35 -44.36
C PHE A 16 -14.76 -27.89 -44.53
N MET A 17 -15.27 -27.16 -45.52
CA MET A 17 -15.02 -25.72 -45.70
C MET A 17 -15.70 -24.88 -44.61
N LEU A 18 -16.93 -25.19 -44.20
CA LEU A 18 -17.63 -24.52 -43.10
C LEU A 18 -16.95 -24.78 -41.75
N ASN A 19 -16.47 -26.01 -41.51
CA ASN A 19 -15.73 -26.35 -40.29
C ASN A 19 -14.34 -25.69 -40.25
N ARG A 20 -13.72 -25.45 -41.42
CA ARG A 20 -12.43 -24.76 -41.55
C ARG A 20 -12.56 -23.23 -41.47
N CYS A 21 -13.69 -22.66 -41.88
CA CYS A 21 -14.01 -21.25 -41.64
C CYS A 21 -14.50 -20.97 -40.21
N SER A 22 -14.97 -21.99 -39.48
CA SER A 22 -15.27 -21.89 -38.03
C SER A 22 -14.02 -21.99 -37.15
N HIS A 23 -12.90 -22.46 -37.71
CA HIS A 23 -11.60 -22.54 -37.04
C HIS A 23 -10.57 -21.65 -37.76
N GLN A 24 -10.95 -20.41 -38.03
CA GLN A 24 -9.94 -19.35 -37.97
C GLN A 24 -9.55 -19.21 -36.50
N GLU A 25 -8.45 -19.86 -36.12
CA GLU A 25 -7.67 -19.45 -34.96
C GLU A 25 -7.35 -17.97 -35.16
N LEU A 26 -8.06 -17.11 -34.41
CA LEU A 26 -7.58 -15.78 -34.09
C LEU A 26 -6.13 -15.96 -33.61
N PRO A 27 -5.16 -15.19 -34.13
CA PRO A 27 -3.81 -15.25 -33.60
C PRO A 27 -3.90 -15.16 -32.07
N ALA A 28 -3.25 -16.09 -31.38
CA ALA A 28 -3.33 -16.32 -29.93
C ALA A 28 -2.78 -15.15 -29.08
N ASN A 29 -2.83 -13.92 -29.58
CA ASN A 29 -2.21 -12.74 -29.01
C ASN A 29 -3.12 -11.50 -28.95
N THR A 30 -4.44 -11.65 -29.13
CA THR A 30 -5.37 -10.52 -29.07
C THR A 30 -6.64 -10.72 -28.21
N GLN A 31 -6.73 -11.81 -27.43
CA GLN A 31 -7.91 -12.06 -26.58
C GLN A 31 -7.73 -11.81 -25.08
N ASP A 32 -6.50 -11.62 -24.55
CA ASP A 32 -6.32 -11.33 -23.11
C ASP A 32 -6.16 -9.83 -22.77
N ALA A 33 -5.85 -8.97 -23.74
CA ALA A 33 -5.64 -7.55 -23.48
C ALA A 33 -6.92 -6.76 -23.12
N ASN A 34 -8.10 -7.36 -23.30
CA ASN A 34 -9.41 -6.70 -23.10
C ASN A 34 -10.28 -7.39 -22.04
N ASN A 35 -9.76 -8.32 -21.23
CA ASN A 35 -10.52 -8.86 -20.11
C ASN A 35 -10.49 -7.84 -18.95
N PRO A 36 -11.62 -7.19 -18.63
CA PRO A 36 -11.65 -6.15 -17.59
C PRO A 36 -11.33 -6.70 -16.19
N ILE A 37 -11.42 -8.03 -15.98
CA ILE A 37 -11.04 -8.68 -14.73
C ILE A 37 -9.52 -8.85 -14.67
N ALA A 38 -8.89 -9.29 -15.77
CA ALA A 38 -7.43 -9.45 -15.84
C ALA A 38 -6.72 -8.10 -15.68
N GLN A 39 -7.18 -7.07 -16.39
CA GLN A 39 -6.62 -5.72 -16.28
C GLN A 39 -6.73 -5.14 -14.86
N ARG A 40 -7.84 -5.41 -14.15
CA ARG A 40 -8.00 -5.03 -12.74
C ARG A 40 -7.00 -5.76 -11.85
N GLN A 41 -6.86 -7.07 -12.05
CA GLN A 41 -5.93 -7.88 -11.28
C GLN A 41 -4.48 -7.43 -11.50
N ASP A 42 -4.10 -7.08 -12.73
CA ASP A 42 -2.77 -6.54 -13.05
C ASP A 42 -2.47 -5.25 -12.27
N ILE A 43 -3.45 -4.34 -12.15
CA ILE A 43 -3.31 -3.12 -11.33
C ILE A 43 -3.13 -3.47 -9.85
N LEU A 44 -3.91 -4.41 -9.33
CA LEU A 44 -3.79 -4.85 -7.93
C LEU A 44 -2.43 -5.51 -7.67
N ASP A 45 -1.94 -6.31 -8.62
CA ASP A 45 -0.68 -7.03 -8.47
C ASP A 45 0.55 -6.09 -8.48
N GLN A 46 0.42 -4.90 -9.05
CA GLN A 46 1.43 -3.84 -8.96
C GLN A 46 1.52 -3.20 -7.57
N ILE A 47 0.49 -3.33 -6.72
CA ILE A 47 0.51 -2.76 -5.37
C ILE A 47 1.15 -3.77 -4.41
N VAL A 48 2.42 -3.54 -4.10
CA VAL A 48 3.27 -4.45 -3.30
C VAL A 48 2.61 -4.86 -1.98
N LEU A 49 1.98 -3.93 -1.28
CA LEU A 49 1.33 -4.22 0.01
C LEU A 49 0.02 -4.99 -0.08
N LEU A 50 -0.55 -5.16 -1.27
CA LEU A 50 -1.68 -6.07 -1.43
C LEU A 50 -1.23 -7.53 -1.39
N GLN A 51 0.04 -7.83 -1.66
CA GLN A 51 0.52 -9.21 -1.72
C GLN A 51 0.44 -9.92 -0.35
N PRO A 52 0.90 -9.32 0.77
CA PRO A 52 0.71 -9.91 2.10
C PRO A 52 -0.77 -10.10 2.46
N LEU A 53 -1.65 -9.17 2.06
CA LEU A 53 -3.09 -9.29 2.32
C LEU A 53 -3.71 -10.43 1.51
N LYS A 54 -3.35 -10.55 0.23
CA LYS A 54 -3.78 -11.63 -0.66
C LYS A 54 -3.44 -12.99 -0.08
N GLN A 55 -2.25 -13.12 0.52
CA GLN A 55 -1.74 -14.38 1.04
C GLN A 55 -2.24 -14.71 2.46
N TYR A 56 -2.27 -13.73 3.37
CA TYR A 56 -2.46 -13.98 4.80
C TYR A 56 -3.72 -13.33 5.40
N ALA A 57 -4.39 -12.45 4.65
CA ALA A 57 -5.61 -11.75 5.10
C ALA A 57 -6.66 -11.69 3.98
N SER A 58 -7.05 -12.86 3.47
CA SER A 58 -7.90 -12.99 2.28
C SER A 58 -9.18 -12.15 2.34
N LYS A 59 -9.86 -12.07 3.50
CA LYS A 59 -11.06 -11.22 3.67
C LYS A 59 -10.78 -9.73 3.52
N ASP A 60 -9.63 -9.25 4.02
CA ASP A 60 -9.23 -7.86 3.87
C ASP A 60 -8.85 -7.58 2.41
N TYR A 61 -8.19 -8.53 1.72
CA TYR A 61 -7.91 -8.44 0.29
C TYR A 61 -9.19 -8.45 -0.57
N GLU A 62 -10.14 -9.34 -0.29
CA GLU A 62 -11.43 -9.42 -1.01
C GLU A 62 -12.20 -8.09 -0.94
N SER A 63 -12.21 -7.42 0.22
CA SER A 63 -12.82 -6.11 0.37
C SER A 63 -12.16 -5.04 -0.51
N ILE A 64 -10.84 -5.12 -0.70
CA ILE A 64 -10.10 -4.23 -1.61
C ILE A 64 -10.38 -4.59 -3.07
N GLN A 65 -10.44 -5.88 -3.41
CA GLN A 65 -10.81 -6.33 -4.74
C GLN A 65 -12.23 -5.88 -5.13
N GLN A 66 -13.17 -5.90 -4.18
CA GLN A 66 -14.52 -5.34 -4.38
C GLN A 66 -14.48 -3.84 -4.66
N THR A 67 -13.58 -3.09 -4.02
CA THR A 67 -13.36 -1.67 -4.36
C THR A 67 -12.96 -1.54 -5.82
N ALA A 68 -11.95 -2.29 -6.28
CA ALA A 68 -11.49 -2.25 -7.67
C ALA A 68 -12.58 -2.64 -8.68
N ASN A 69 -13.42 -3.63 -8.34
CA ASN A 69 -14.52 -4.08 -9.18
C ASN A 69 -15.67 -3.06 -9.26
N GLY A 70 -15.84 -2.23 -8.23
CA GLY A 70 -16.86 -1.17 -8.20
C GLY A 70 -16.49 0.09 -8.99
N VAL A 71 -15.23 0.25 -9.39
CA VAL A 71 -14.78 1.42 -10.16
C VAL A 71 -15.10 1.22 -11.66
N VAL A 72 -15.80 2.19 -12.22
CA VAL A 72 -16.18 2.23 -13.65
C VAL A 72 -15.01 2.65 -14.53
N ASN A 73 -14.26 3.67 -14.12
CA ASN A 73 -13.10 4.18 -14.84
C ASN A 73 -11.82 3.45 -14.41
N VAL A 74 -11.22 2.67 -15.30
CA VAL A 74 -9.99 1.90 -14.99
C VAL A 74 -8.85 2.77 -14.46
N ASN A 75 -8.76 4.03 -14.92
CA ASN A 75 -7.72 4.96 -14.49
C ASN A 75 -7.88 5.42 -13.02
N GLU A 76 -9.06 5.22 -12.42
CA GLU A 76 -9.35 5.59 -11.03
C GLU A 76 -9.18 4.40 -10.06
N ILE A 77 -8.93 3.20 -10.58
CA ILE A 77 -8.82 1.98 -9.77
C ILE A 77 -7.68 2.10 -8.78
N GLU A 78 -6.50 2.47 -9.25
CA GLU A 78 -5.32 2.57 -8.40
C GLU A 78 -5.56 3.55 -7.25
N ALA A 79 -6.11 4.73 -7.51
CA ALA A 79 -6.44 5.74 -6.49
C ALA A 79 -7.51 5.26 -5.50
N SER A 80 -8.53 4.55 -5.98
CA SER A 80 -9.62 4.05 -5.13
C SER A 80 -9.14 2.93 -4.21
N VAL A 81 -8.43 1.95 -4.79
CA VAL A 81 -7.80 0.83 -4.07
C VAL A 81 -6.80 1.35 -3.05
N SER A 82 -5.98 2.31 -3.46
CA SER A 82 -5.03 3.02 -2.62
C SER A 82 -5.70 3.61 -1.38
N SER A 83 -6.77 4.38 -1.56
CA SER A 83 -7.53 4.95 -0.44
C SER A 83 -8.08 3.88 0.50
N THR A 84 -8.71 2.82 -0.03
CA THR A 84 -9.22 1.71 0.79
C THR A 84 -8.10 0.99 1.54
N LEU A 85 -6.99 0.71 0.86
CA LEU A 85 -5.82 0.06 1.44
C LEU A 85 -5.25 0.88 2.60
N TRP A 86 -5.17 2.20 2.46
CA TRP A 86 -4.70 3.10 3.53
C TRP A 86 -5.47 2.90 4.84
N TRP A 87 -6.81 2.88 4.78
CA TRP A 87 -7.66 2.65 5.95
C TRP A 87 -7.49 1.24 6.54
N LYS A 88 -7.34 0.24 5.67
CA LYS A 88 -7.11 -1.15 6.07
C LYS A 88 -5.77 -1.33 6.78
N LEU A 89 -4.70 -0.78 6.22
CA LEU A 89 -3.38 -0.81 6.83
C LEU A 89 -3.41 -0.12 8.18
N ARG A 90 -4.03 1.06 8.29
CA ARG A 90 -4.20 1.76 9.56
C ARG A 90 -4.80 0.85 10.63
N GLU A 91 -5.90 0.17 10.31
CA GLU A 91 -6.54 -0.77 11.23
C GLU A 91 -5.63 -1.95 11.60
N ILE A 92 -4.95 -2.55 10.62
CA ILE A 92 -4.07 -3.71 10.84
C ILE A 92 -2.89 -3.31 11.74
N ILE A 93 -2.22 -2.22 11.42
CA ILE A 93 -1.03 -1.76 12.15
C ILE A 93 -1.44 -1.32 13.56
N GLU A 94 -2.38 -0.38 13.70
CA GLU A 94 -2.74 0.17 15.01
C GLU A 94 -3.40 -0.88 15.94
N LYS A 95 -4.30 -1.70 15.38
CA LYS A 95 -5.12 -2.62 16.22
C LYS A 95 -4.53 -4.01 16.33
N LYS A 96 -3.95 -4.58 15.26
CA LYS A 96 -3.52 -5.98 15.24
C LYS A 96 -2.03 -6.16 15.54
N ALA A 97 -1.16 -5.22 15.14
CA ALA A 97 0.28 -5.40 15.33
C ALA A 97 0.69 -5.48 16.81
N ASP A 98 1.51 -6.50 17.11
CA ASP A 98 2.28 -6.59 18.34
C ASP A 98 3.39 -5.52 18.36
N ASP A 99 4.13 -5.44 19.47
CA ASP A 99 5.14 -4.39 19.65
C ASP A 99 6.32 -4.51 18.68
N GLU A 100 6.66 -5.73 18.25
CA GLU A 100 7.73 -5.97 17.28
C GLU A 100 7.28 -5.62 15.86
N GLY A 101 6.06 -5.98 15.48
CA GLY A 101 5.44 -5.58 14.21
C GLY A 101 5.32 -4.07 14.09
N GLN A 102 4.96 -3.37 15.17
CA GLN A 102 4.99 -1.90 15.23
C GLN A 102 6.39 -1.34 14.95
N ARG A 103 7.41 -1.93 15.56
CA ARG A 103 8.81 -1.53 15.35
C ARG A 103 9.28 -1.78 13.92
N LEU A 104 9.00 -2.94 13.36
CA LEU A 104 9.35 -3.29 11.97
C LEU A 104 8.66 -2.33 10.99
N TRP A 105 7.38 -2.04 11.22
CA TRP A 105 6.64 -1.07 10.43
C TRP A 105 7.23 0.34 10.52
N ALA A 106 7.52 0.82 11.73
CA ALA A 106 8.12 2.13 11.96
C ALA A 106 9.49 2.27 11.29
N ASN A 107 10.31 1.21 11.30
CA ASN A 107 11.58 1.19 10.57
C ASN A 107 11.38 1.27 9.05
N ALA A 108 10.45 0.49 8.50
CA ALA A 108 10.12 0.54 7.08
C ALA A 108 9.61 1.93 6.67
N TYR A 109 8.74 2.52 7.48
CA TYR A 109 8.20 3.86 7.25
C TYR A 109 9.28 4.95 7.34
N LEU A 110 10.19 4.87 8.31
CA LEU A 110 11.33 5.79 8.38
C LEU A 110 12.19 5.70 7.11
N GLN A 111 12.39 4.50 6.57
CA GLN A 111 13.12 4.33 5.32
C GLN A 111 12.36 4.92 4.11
N GLN A 112 11.02 4.85 4.09
CA GLN A 112 10.21 5.54 3.07
C GLN A 112 10.39 7.06 3.13
N LEU A 113 10.37 7.63 4.33
CA LEU A 113 10.62 9.06 4.53
C LEU A 113 12.02 9.44 4.04
N TYR A 114 13.03 8.60 4.28
CA TYR A 114 14.39 8.84 3.77
C TYR A 114 14.50 8.76 2.25
N ASP A 115 13.88 7.78 1.62
CA ASP A 115 13.84 7.67 0.16
C ASP A 115 13.21 8.92 -0.47
N ALA A 116 12.09 9.36 0.08
CA ALA A 116 11.37 10.53 -0.39
C ALA A 116 12.13 11.84 -0.09
N LYS A 117 12.77 11.96 1.09
CA LYS A 117 13.59 13.12 1.47
C LYS A 117 14.79 13.26 0.53
N ARG A 118 15.43 12.15 0.15
CA ARG A 118 16.53 12.14 -0.84
C ARG A 118 16.10 12.60 -2.23
N LYS A 119 14.82 12.47 -2.57
CA LYS A 119 14.22 12.98 -3.81
C LYS A 119 13.65 14.39 -3.68
N GLY A 120 13.77 15.01 -2.50
CA GLY A 120 13.35 16.38 -2.24
C GLY A 120 11.84 16.57 -2.03
N ASP A 121 11.07 15.47 -1.89
CA ASP A 121 9.62 15.55 -1.73
C ASP A 121 9.12 14.43 -0.82
N CYS A 122 9.16 14.66 0.50
CA CYS A 122 8.75 13.67 1.49
C CYS A 122 7.42 13.97 2.18
N PHE A 123 6.85 15.15 1.95
CA PHE A 123 5.50 15.49 2.41
C PHE A 123 4.42 14.50 1.93
N PRO A 124 4.48 13.98 0.68
CA PRO A 124 3.55 12.96 0.23
C PRO A 124 3.57 11.64 1.00
N ILE A 125 4.69 11.32 1.63
CA ILE A 125 4.85 10.13 2.46
C ILE A 125 4.46 10.44 3.91
N SER A 126 4.88 11.59 4.45
CA SER A 126 4.56 11.95 5.83
C SER A 126 3.10 12.34 6.06
N PHE A 127 2.45 12.91 5.05
CA PHE A 127 1.06 13.37 5.09
C PHE A 127 0.28 12.97 3.82
N PRO A 128 0.06 11.67 3.61
CA PRO A 128 -0.53 11.13 2.38
C PRO A 128 -1.97 11.62 2.12
N LEU A 129 -2.73 11.98 3.15
CA LEU A 129 -4.10 12.51 2.99
C LEU A 129 -4.13 13.97 2.52
N TYR A 130 -3.09 14.75 2.80
CA TYR A 130 -3.00 16.16 2.42
C TYR A 130 -2.22 16.36 1.12
N SER A 131 -1.44 15.36 0.73
CA SER A 131 -0.73 15.40 -0.52
C SER A 131 -1.67 15.28 -1.72
N LYS A 132 -1.50 16.20 -2.67
CA LYS A 132 -2.21 16.19 -3.96
C LYS A 132 -1.55 15.27 -5.00
N THR A 133 -0.56 14.46 -4.59
CA THR A 133 0.13 13.53 -5.50
C THR A 133 -0.64 12.23 -5.68
N SER A 134 -0.52 11.64 -6.88
CA SER A 134 -1.10 10.34 -7.22
C SER A 134 -0.36 9.19 -6.51
N PRO A 135 -0.99 8.00 -6.38
CA PRO A 135 -0.33 6.80 -5.88
C PRO A 135 0.99 6.49 -6.62
N GLN A 136 1.00 6.59 -7.95
CA GLN A 136 2.19 6.36 -8.78
C GLN A 136 3.31 7.34 -8.46
N GLN A 137 2.99 8.62 -8.26
CA GLN A 137 3.98 9.64 -7.89
C GLN A 137 4.60 9.34 -6.52
N ARG A 138 3.79 8.89 -5.56
CA ARG A 138 4.27 8.52 -4.23
C ARG A 138 5.16 7.29 -4.28
N ARG A 139 4.74 6.26 -5.02
CA ARG A 139 5.53 5.05 -5.25
C ARG A 139 6.86 5.35 -5.92
N ALA A 140 6.88 6.29 -6.85
CA ALA A 140 8.09 6.76 -7.52
C ALA A 140 9.07 7.45 -6.56
N LEU A 141 8.64 7.86 -5.35
CA LEU A 141 9.54 8.36 -4.32
C LEU A 141 10.29 7.21 -3.61
N LEU A 142 9.76 6.00 -3.61
CA LEU A 142 10.28 4.88 -2.84
C LEU A 142 11.20 3.99 -3.68
N SER A 143 12.26 3.46 -3.07
CA SER A 143 13.07 2.41 -3.69
C SER A 143 12.35 1.05 -3.63
N GLN A 144 12.69 0.13 -4.53
CA GLN A 144 12.15 -1.23 -4.51
C GLN A 144 12.44 -1.93 -3.18
N ASN A 145 13.64 -1.74 -2.63
CA ASN A 145 14.03 -2.33 -1.35
C ASN A 145 13.13 -1.86 -0.20
N THR A 146 12.80 -0.57 -0.17
CA THR A 146 11.92 0.00 0.86
C THR A 146 10.48 -0.47 0.72
N GLN A 147 9.98 -0.62 -0.51
CA GLN A 147 8.67 -1.21 -0.76
C GLN A 147 8.63 -2.67 -0.26
N GLN A 148 9.69 -3.43 -0.53
CA GLN A 148 9.83 -4.81 -0.05
C GLN A 148 9.90 -4.89 1.48
N GLN A 149 10.69 -4.02 2.13
CA GLN A 149 10.77 -3.95 3.60
C GLN A 149 9.41 -3.65 4.24
N SER A 150 8.61 -2.78 3.60
CA SER A 150 7.25 -2.46 4.05
C SER A 150 6.32 -3.67 3.90
N SER A 151 6.46 -4.43 2.81
CA SER A 151 5.75 -5.69 2.59
C SER A 151 6.11 -6.74 3.65
N GLU A 152 7.39 -6.86 3.99
CA GLU A 152 7.87 -7.82 4.99
C GLU A 152 7.39 -7.47 6.39
N ALA A 153 7.40 -6.19 6.77
CA ALA A 153 6.82 -5.72 8.01
C ALA A 153 5.31 -6.04 8.09
N LEU A 154 4.57 -5.83 7.00
CA LEU A 154 3.16 -6.20 6.94
C LEU A 154 2.96 -7.72 7.06
N THR A 155 3.74 -8.52 6.34
CA THR A 155 3.71 -9.98 6.44
C THR A 155 3.95 -10.43 7.87
N TYR A 156 4.93 -9.86 8.57
CA TYR A 156 5.17 -10.14 9.97
C TYR A 156 3.92 -9.88 10.80
N ILE A 157 3.34 -8.68 10.71
CA ILE A 157 2.13 -8.28 11.45
C ILE A 157 0.95 -9.23 11.20
N LEU A 158 0.79 -9.71 9.96
CA LEU A 158 -0.32 -10.59 9.60
C LEU A 158 -0.14 -12.04 10.05
N THR A 159 1.10 -12.47 10.29
CA THR A 159 1.44 -13.88 10.55
C THR A 159 1.89 -14.14 11.99
N HIS A 160 2.26 -13.11 12.74
CA HIS A 160 2.78 -13.23 14.10
C HIS A 160 1.78 -12.65 15.12
N ASN A 161 1.66 -13.32 16.26
CA ASN A 161 0.86 -12.89 17.40
C ASN A 161 1.76 -12.81 18.63
N GLY A 162 2.52 -11.73 18.76
CA GLY A 162 3.36 -11.46 19.93
C GLY A 162 2.66 -10.60 20.99
N LYS A 163 3.48 -10.09 21.91
CA LYS A 163 3.01 -9.21 22.98
C LYS A 163 2.58 -7.86 22.41
N ARG A 164 1.35 -7.47 22.74
CA ARG A 164 0.79 -6.17 22.39
C ARG A 164 0.64 -5.32 23.63
N SER A 165 1.43 -4.26 23.75
CA SER A 165 1.29 -3.32 24.86
C SER A 165 -0.02 -2.53 24.77
N VAL A 166 -0.76 -2.49 25.86
CA VAL A 166 -1.98 -1.68 25.97
C VAL A 166 -1.57 -0.23 26.19
N VAL A 167 -2.20 0.68 25.46
CA VAL A 167 -1.92 2.11 25.56
C VAL A 167 -3.24 2.87 25.71
N ASP A 168 -3.28 3.82 26.64
CA ASP A 168 -4.38 4.76 26.77
C ASP A 168 -4.28 5.82 25.67
N ARG A 169 -5.39 6.07 24.97
CA ARG A 169 -5.44 7.06 23.89
C ARG A 169 -5.35 8.50 24.39
N MET A 170 -5.72 8.77 25.63
CA MET A 170 -5.74 10.10 26.21
C MET A 170 -4.44 10.45 26.93
N GLN A 171 -3.64 9.45 27.30
CA GLN A 171 -2.40 9.65 28.05
C GLN A 171 -1.19 9.14 27.25
N ALA A 172 -0.26 10.05 26.95
CA ALA A 172 0.99 9.68 26.30
C ALA A 172 1.81 8.72 27.19
N PRO A 173 2.43 7.66 26.63
CA PRO A 173 3.38 6.84 27.36
C PRO A 173 4.50 7.71 27.94
N GLU A 174 5.01 7.36 29.12
CA GLU A 174 6.05 8.15 29.79
C GLU A 174 7.27 8.40 28.89
N ALA A 175 7.69 7.39 28.13
CA ALA A 175 8.82 7.48 27.20
C ALA A 175 8.60 8.48 26.04
N TRP A 176 7.36 8.88 25.74
CA TRP A 176 7.07 9.94 24.78
C TRP A 176 7.64 11.30 25.23
N SER A 177 7.67 11.58 26.55
CA SER A 177 8.24 12.83 27.06
C SER A 177 9.69 13.02 26.62
N GLN A 178 10.50 11.95 26.65
CA GLN A 178 11.89 11.98 26.20
C GLN A 178 12.01 12.30 24.71
N VAL A 179 11.09 11.79 23.88
CA VAL A 179 11.05 12.09 22.44
C VAL A 179 10.64 13.54 22.22
N ALA A 180 9.59 14.00 22.89
CA ALA A 180 9.09 15.37 22.77
C ALA A 180 10.12 16.41 23.23
N ASP A 181 10.84 16.13 24.31
CA ASP A 181 11.86 17.04 24.83
C ASP A 181 13.06 17.13 23.89
N LYS A 182 13.50 16.02 23.29
CA LYS A 182 14.53 16.03 22.23
C LYS A 182 14.08 16.83 21.01
N LEU A 183 12.86 16.63 20.53
CA LEU A 183 12.31 17.40 19.40
C LEU A 183 12.30 18.90 19.71
N ARG A 184 11.87 19.30 20.91
CA ARG A 184 11.88 20.71 21.32
C ARG A 184 13.29 21.27 21.48
N GLN A 185 14.23 20.46 21.94
CA GLN A 185 15.63 20.88 22.03
C GLN A 185 16.22 21.17 20.65
N ASP A 186 15.91 20.34 19.65
CA ASP A 186 16.51 20.44 18.32
C ASP A 186 15.78 21.41 17.38
N TYR A 187 14.46 21.57 17.54
CA TYR A 187 13.61 22.35 16.64
C TYR A 187 12.88 23.52 17.32
N GLY A 188 12.93 23.65 18.65
CA GLY A 188 12.19 24.67 19.38
C GLY A 188 10.69 24.60 19.09
N ALA A 189 10.10 25.73 18.70
CA ALA A 189 8.69 25.83 18.31
C ALA A 189 8.36 25.07 17.01
N GLU A 190 9.34 24.83 16.14
CA GLU A 190 9.12 24.08 14.90
C GLU A 190 8.81 22.60 15.15
N ALA A 191 9.04 22.08 16.37
CA ALA A 191 8.62 20.73 16.75
C ALA A 191 7.11 20.50 16.58
N ASP A 192 6.30 21.56 16.70
CA ASP A 192 4.85 21.47 16.53
C ASP A 192 4.41 21.20 15.08
N LEU A 193 5.32 21.39 14.10
CA LEU A 193 5.06 21.10 12.69
C LEU A 193 4.67 19.64 12.44
N ILE A 194 5.02 18.72 13.35
CA ILE A 194 4.62 17.32 13.30
C ILE A 194 3.10 17.11 13.16
N ASN A 195 2.30 18.08 13.64
CA ASN A 195 0.84 18.01 13.62
C ASN A 195 0.19 19.00 12.64
N SER A 196 0.97 19.85 11.97
CA SER A 196 0.41 20.94 11.15
C SER A 196 -0.19 20.47 9.81
N GLY A 197 0.16 19.28 9.32
CA GLY A 197 -0.34 18.76 8.04
C GLY A 197 -0.36 19.78 6.90
N GLU A 198 -1.52 20.00 6.29
CA GLU A 198 -1.72 20.96 5.20
C GLU A 198 -1.39 22.42 5.58
N THR A 199 -1.50 22.81 6.85
CA THR A 199 -1.29 24.21 7.28
C THR A 199 0.17 24.61 7.46
N ALA A 200 1.11 23.66 7.43
CA ALA A 200 2.54 23.99 7.50
C ALA A 200 2.98 24.78 6.25
N GLU A 201 3.62 25.92 6.45
CA GLU A 201 4.20 26.71 5.34
C GLU A 201 5.43 26.00 4.75
N ASP A 202 6.31 25.47 5.60
CA ASP A 202 7.49 24.70 5.19
C ASP A 202 7.24 23.18 5.31
N LYS A 203 6.87 22.58 4.17
CA LYS A 203 6.64 21.12 4.05
C LYS A 203 7.91 20.30 4.25
N ASN A 204 9.07 20.84 3.86
CA ASN A 204 10.35 20.15 3.99
C ASN A 204 10.79 20.09 5.44
N LYS A 205 10.68 21.22 6.16
CA LYS A 205 10.93 21.27 7.61
C LYS A 205 9.97 20.38 8.37
N GLN A 206 8.67 20.44 8.06
CA GLN A 206 7.67 19.56 8.66
C GLN A 206 8.02 18.08 8.47
N CYS A 207 8.42 17.67 7.27
CA CYS A 207 8.86 16.31 7.03
C CYS A 207 10.12 15.93 7.82
N GLU A 208 11.08 16.84 7.94
CA GLU A 208 12.28 16.64 8.76
C GLU A 208 11.93 16.39 10.23
N VAL A 209 10.95 17.13 10.79
CA VAL A 209 10.45 16.90 12.16
C VAL A 209 9.80 15.51 12.29
N VAL A 210 9.03 15.07 11.28
CA VAL A 210 8.45 13.71 11.26
C VAL A 210 9.56 12.64 11.25
N VAL A 211 10.58 12.80 10.39
CA VAL A 211 11.75 11.90 10.34
C VAL A 211 12.43 11.80 11.70
N ARG A 212 12.76 12.94 12.32
CA ARG A 212 13.42 12.96 13.64
C ARG A 212 12.56 12.33 14.72
N THR A 213 11.25 12.50 14.66
CA THR A 213 10.34 11.85 15.62
C THR A 213 10.49 10.34 15.57
N PHE A 214 10.43 9.73 14.38
CA PHE A 214 10.59 8.29 14.26
C PHE A 214 11.99 7.82 14.66
N GLU A 215 13.05 8.57 14.33
CA GLU A 215 14.39 8.24 14.81
C GLU A 215 14.49 8.25 16.34
N TYR A 216 13.90 9.25 17.00
CA TYR A 216 13.94 9.33 18.45
C TYR A 216 13.12 8.24 19.11
N ILE A 217 11.94 7.93 18.58
CA ILE A 217 11.16 6.77 19.02
C ILE A 217 11.97 5.48 18.88
N LEU A 218 12.60 5.25 17.71
CA LEU A 218 13.38 4.04 17.43
C LEU A 218 14.72 4.01 18.19
N SER A 219 15.16 5.12 18.77
CA SER A 219 16.33 5.19 19.66
C SER A 219 16.03 4.85 21.12
N LEU A 220 14.74 4.76 21.50
CA LEU A 220 14.35 4.34 22.85
C LEU A 220 14.75 2.87 23.10
N PRO A 221 14.87 2.43 24.36
CA PRO A 221 14.95 1.01 24.68
C PRO A 221 13.81 0.22 24.02
N GLN A 222 14.09 -0.97 23.48
CA GLN A 222 13.17 -1.73 22.63
C GLN A 222 11.79 -1.94 23.29
N GLU A 223 11.76 -2.24 24.59
CA GLU A 223 10.54 -2.39 25.39
C GLU A 223 9.61 -1.16 25.38
N GLN A 224 10.17 0.03 25.17
CA GLN A 224 9.45 1.31 25.19
C GLN A 224 8.99 1.75 23.80
N GLN A 225 9.58 1.20 22.73
CA GLN A 225 9.29 1.59 21.35
C GLN A 225 7.84 1.27 20.97
N GLY A 226 7.40 0.02 21.15
CA GLY A 226 6.06 -0.45 20.77
C GLY A 226 4.90 0.41 21.32
N PRO A 227 4.84 0.67 22.65
CA PRO A 227 3.83 1.56 23.24
C PRO A 227 3.84 2.98 22.65
N VAL A 228 5.04 3.57 22.46
CA VAL A 228 5.19 4.93 21.94
C VAL A 228 4.77 5.01 20.48
N ILE A 229 5.22 4.06 19.64
CA ILE A 229 4.82 3.97 18.22
C ILE A 229 3.30 3.85 18.14
N ARG A 230 2.70 2.91 18.89
CA ARG A 230 1.25 2.68 18.86
C ARG A 230 0.46 3.93 19.25
N TRP A 231 0.88 4.62 20.32
CA TRP A 231 0.25 5.88 20.72
C TRP A 231 0.40 6.96 19.67
N PHE A 232 1.61 7.10 19.11
CA PHE A 232 1.92 8.13 18.13
C PHE A 232 1.13 7.92 16.83
N LEU A 233 1.06 6.68 16.32
CA LEU A 233 0.30 6.35 15.10
C LEU A 233 -1.22 6.58 15.26
N ASP A 234 -1.79 6.41 16.46
CA ASP A 234 -3.21 6.76 16.72
C ASP A 234 -3.48 8.26 16.45
N LYS A 235 -2.47 9.12 16.66
CA LYS A 235 -2.57 10.58 16.53
C LYS A 235 -2.03 11.13 15.22
N HIS A 236 -1.01 10.49 14.65
CA HIS A 236 -0.32 10.96 13.46
C HIS A 236 -0.84 10.25 12.22
N ILE A 237 -1.01 11.00 11.12
CA ILE A 237 -1.54 10.49 9.84
C ILE A 237 -0.42 9.78 9.06
N SER A 238 0.40 8.98 9.75
CA SER A 238 1.49 8.21 9.16
C SER A 238 1.02 6.80 8.85
N VAL A 239 0.32 6.69 7.74
CA VAL A 239 0.23 5.42 7.01
C VAL A 239 0.58 5.73 5.56
N GLY A 240 1.68 6.47 5.33
CA GLY A 240 2.07 6.80 3.97
C GLY A 240 2.54 5.54 3.28
N ILE A 241 1.74 4.96 2.36
CA ILE A 241 2.18 3.99 1.36
C ILE A 241 1.31 4.06 0.11
N PHE A 242 1.97 4.15 -1.05
CA PHE A 242 1.51 3.71 -2.37
C PHE A 242 2.69 3.18 -3.17
#